data_AF-A0A2V6FI66-F1
#
_entry.id   AF-A0A2V6FI66-F1
#
_cell.length_a   1.000
_cell.length_b   1.000
_cell.length_c   1.000
_cell.angle_alpha   90.00
_cell.angle_beta   90.00
_cell.angle_gamma   90.00
#
_symmetry.space_group_name_H-M   'P 1'
#
loop_
_entity.id
_entity.type
_entity.pdbx_description
1 polymer ?
#
loop_
_entity_poly.entity_id
_entity_poly.type
_entity_poly.pdbx_seq_one_letter_code
_entity_poly.pdbx_strand_id
1 'polypeptide(L)'
;GYVETRFYWAPLLEKVAHCVTPNIQITALEGIVEDDKGLVTVALDGVAGGREPRGVAEDFRQMLLEQVGKEQPTVKVEFKTLEDLDTTVAVGGNNVTTAHFVVTVGMEPFPKGAAPPPNERKSRPKN
;
A
#
# COMPACT_ATOMS: atom_id res chain seq x y z
N GLY A 1 -25.96 -9.94 -2.28
CA GLY A 1 -26.07 -8.96 -3.38
C GLY A 1 -24.68 -8.69 -3.93
N TYR A 2 -24.54 -8.42 -5.24
CA TYR A 2 -23.27 -8.33 -6.00
C TYR A 2 -22.28 -7.19 -5.59
N VAL A 3 -22.51 -6.51 -4.46
CA VAL A 3 -21.78 -5.30 -4.05
C VAL A 3 -20.80 -5.57 -2.91
N GLU A 4 -20.95 -6.69 -2.18
CA GLU A 4 -20.13 -7.06 -1.03
C GLU A 4 -18.74 -7.58 -1.40
N THR A 5 -18.49 -7.89 -2.68
CA THR A 5 -17.21 -8.42 -3.20
C THR A 5 -16.45 -7.42 -4.06
N ARG A 6 -16.72 -6.11 -3.93
CA ARG A 6 -16.06 -5.07 -4.74
C ARG A 6 -15.02 -4.31 -3.94
N PHE A 7 -13.85 -4.12 -4.55
CA PHE A 7 -12.81 -3.28 -3.97
C PHE A 7 -13.14 -1.81 -4.25
N TYR A 8 -13.16 -1.00 -3.20
CA TYR A 8 -13.42 0.44 -3.31
C TYR A 8 -12.10 1.21 -3.29
N TRP A 9 -11.82 1.90 -4.39
CA TRP A 9 -10.59 2.69 -4.55
C TRP A 9 -10.57 3.94 -3.67
N ALA A 10 -11.72 4.59 -3.47
CA ALA A 10 -11.77 5.89 -2.81
C ALA A 10 -11.18 5.89 -1.38
N PRO A 11 -11.51 4.94 -0.48
CA PRO A 11 -10.89 4.89 0.85
C PRO A 11 -9.37 4.71 0.79
N LEU A 12 -8.86 3.86 -0.11
CA LEU A 12 -7.43 3.68 -0.27
C LEU A 12 -6.77 4.98 -0.75
N LEU A 13 -7.33 5.62 -1.78
CA LEU A 13 -6.81 6.87 -2.33
C LEU A 13 -6.81 8.00 -1.31
N GLU A 14 -7.81 8.05 -0.43
CA GLU A 14 -7.84 8.99 0.70
C GLU A 14 -6.65 8.78 1.65
N LYS A 15 -6.34 7.52 2.02
CA LYS A 15 -5.17 7.23 2.86
C LYS A 15 -3.87 7.59 2.17
N VAL A 16 -3.72 7.23 0.89
CA VAL A 16 -2.54 7.58 0.10
C VAL A 16 -2.35 9.09 0.08
N ALA A 17 -3.42 9.86 -0.19
CA ALA A 17 -3.37 11.31 -0.20
C ALA A 17 -2.94 11.91 1.16
N HIS A 18 -3.39 11.34 2.28
CA HIS A 18 -2.96 11.77 3.61
C HIS A 18 -1.47 11.47 3.93
N CYS A 19 -0.87 10.51 3.23
CA CYS A 19 0.55 10.20 3.38
C CYS A 19 1.47 11.10 2.53
N VAL A 20 0.93 11.78 1.51
CA VAL A 20 1.73 12.66 0.63
C VAL A 20 2.12 13.94 1.38
N THR A 21 3.38 14.02 1.80
CA THR A 21 3.95 15.23 2.41
C THR A 21 4.43 16.22 1.33
N PRO A 22 4.73 17.49 1.66
CA PRO A 22 5.20 18.48 0.68
C PRO A 22 6.48 18.09 -0.08
N ASN A 23 7.22 17.13 0.44
CA ASN A 23 8.47 16.62 -0.14
C ASN A 23 8.27 15.36 -0.99
N ILE A 24 7.03 14.88 -1.12
CA ILE A 24 6.66 13.74 -1.95
C ILE A 24 5.82 14.23 -3.11
N GLN A 25 6.16 13.78 -4.30
CA GLN A 25 5.35 13.94 -5.49
C GLN A 25 5.04 12.57 -6.08
N ILE A 26 3.76 12.22 -6.16
CA ILE A 26 3.30 11.02 -6.88
C ILE A 26 3.13 11.40 -8.35
N THR A 27 3.77 10.65 -9.24
CA THR A 27 3.76 10.86 -10.70
C THR A 27 2.81 9.89 -11.39
N ALA A 28 2.69 8.67 -10.87
CA ALA A 28 1.75 7.67 -11.37
C ALA A 28 1.21 6.78 -10.23
N LEU A 29 -0.02 6.30 -10.42
CA LEU A 29 -0.66 5.32 -9.56
C LEU A 29 -1.29 4.25 -10.45
N GLU A 30 -0.85 3.01 -10.29
CA GLU A 30 -1.34 1.87 -11.05
C GLU A 30 -1.90 0.83 -10.10
N GLY A 31 -3.15 0.43 -10.32
CA GLY A 31 -3.86 -0.52 -9.47
C GLY A 31 -4.27 -1.76 -10.24
N ILE A 32 -3.98 -2.93 -9.68
CA ILE A 32 -4.35 -4.24 -10.24
C ILE A 32 -5.19 -4.99 -9.20
N VAL A 33 -6.34 -5.48 -9.61
CA VAL A 33 -7.20 -6.38 -8.84
C VAL A 33 -7.07 -7.78 -9.45
N GLU A 34 -6.52 -8.72 -8.69
CA GLU A 34 -6.44 -10.13 -9.09
C GLU A 34 -7.63 -10.88 -8.46
N ASP A 35 -8.76 -10.93 -9.17
CA ASP A 35 -10.01 -11.54 -8.69
C ASP A 35 -9.82 -13.00 -8.25
N ASP A 36 -9.03 -13.78 -8.99
CA ASP A 36 -8.77 -15.20 -8.69
C ASP A 36 -8.02 -15.42 -7.36
N LYS A 37 -7.21 -14.44 -6.94
CA LYS A 37 -6.42 -14.52 -5.71
C LYS A 37 -7.03 -13.71 -4.57
N GLY A 38 -7.95 -12.80 -4.87
CA GLY A 38 -8.49 -11.83 -3.92
C GLY A 38 -7.44 -10.82 -3.47
N LEU A 39 -6.42 -10.57 -4.31
CA LEU A 39 -5.29 -9.70 -4.01
C LEU A 39 -5.44 -8.38 -4.78
N VAL A 40 -5.23 -7.27 -4.09
CA VAL A 40 -5.12 -5.96 -4.71
C VAL A 40 -3.69 -5.47 -4.55
N THR A 41 -3.08 -5.07 -5.67
CA THR A 41 -1.73 -4.52 -5.71
C THR A 41 -1.78 -3.13 -6.32
N VAL A 42 -1.18 -2.15 -5.64
CA VAL A 42 -1.09 -0.77 -6.09
C VAL A 42 0.37 -0.36 -6.17
N ALA A 43 0.84 0.04 -7.34
CA ALA A 43 2.14 0.64 -7.53
C ALA A 43 2.01 2.17 -7.52
N LEU A 44 2.83 2.82 -6.70
CA LEU A 44 2.96 4.27 -6.59
C LEU A 44 4.34 4.65 -7.10
N ASP A 45 4.38 5.34 -8.23
CA ASP A 45 5.59 5.95 -8.77
C ASP A 45 5.67 7.39 -8.28
N GLY A 46 6.84 7.82 -7.84
CA GLY A 46 7.02 9.17 -7.38
C GLY A 46 8.46 9.59 -7.19
N VAL A 47 8.58 10.85 -6.75
CA VAL A 47 9.86 11.49 -6.43
C VAL A 47 9.79 12.01 -5.01
N ALA A 48 10.82 11.69 -4.23
CA ALA A 48 11.06 12.28 -2.93
C ALA A 48 12.13 13.35 -3.06
N GLY A 49 11.90 14.52 -2.46
CA GLY A 49 12.84 15.64 -2.45
C GLY A 49 13.21 16.05 -1.03
N GLY A 50 14.42 16.54 -0.83
CA GLY A 50 14.81 17.09 0.47
C GLY A 50 16.31 17.01 0.72
N ARG A 51 16.70 17.15 2.00
CA ARG A 51 18.10 16.97 2.41
C ARG A 51 18.54 15.51 2.37
N GLU A 52 17.61 14.59 2.67
CA GLU A 52 17.81 13.15 2.64
C GLU A 52 16.65 12.49 1.88
N PRO A 53 16.68 12.48 0.53
CA PRO A 53 15.55 12.05 -0.29
C PRO A 53 15.11 10.60 -0.04
N ARG A 54 16.06 9.69 0.19
CA ARG A 54 15.76 8.30 0.54
C ARG A 54 15.06 8.17 1.89
N GLY A 55 15.48 8.95 2.89
CA GLY A 55 14.81 9.01 4.19
C GLY A 55 13.37 9.50 4.05
N VAL A 56 13.15 10.54 3.24
CA VAL A 56 11.79 11.03 2.92
C VAL A 56 10.93 9.96 2.25
N ALA A 57 11.49 9.19 1.31
CA ALA A 57 10.78 8.07 0.68
C ALA A 57 10.45 6.96 1.69
N GLU A 58 11.39 6.60 2.57
CA GLU A 58 11.18 5.60 3.63
C GLU A 58 10.09 6.02 4.62
N ASP A 59 10.09 7.29 5.03
CA ASP A 59 9.04 7.86 5.87
C ASP A 59 7.67 7.74 5.20
N PHE A 60 7.58 8.06 3.90
CA PHE A 60 6.36 7.89 3.12
C PHE A 60 5.89 6.43 3.09
N ARG A 61 6.81 5.49 2.83
CA ARG A 61 6.52 4.04 2.84
C ARG A 61 5.98 3.59 4.20
N GLN A 62 6.63 4.03 5.28
CA GLN A 62 6.25 3.68 6.65
C GLN A 62 4.88 4.26 7.02
N MET A 63 4.61 5.53 6.66
CA MET A 63 3.30 6.14 6.86
C MET A 63 2.19 5.41 6.09
N LEU A 64 2.45 5.00 4.84
CA LEU A 64 1.50 4.20 4.06
C LEU A 64 1.17 2.87 4.74
N LEU A 65 2.20 2.15 5.21
CA LEU A 65 2.03 0.90 5.94
C LEU A 65 1.14 1.10 7.17
N GLU A 66 1.39 2.15 7.95
CA GLU A 66 0.64 2.45 9.16
C GLU A 66 -0.80 2.88 8.88
N GLN A 67 -1.03 3.73 7.87
CA GLN A 67 -2.39 4.23 7.58
C GLN A 67 -3.26 3.16 6.93
N VAL A 68 -2.72 2.39 6.00
CA VAL A 68 -3.45 1.31 5.34
C VAL A 68 -3.59 0.10 6.26
N GLY A 69 -2.57 -0.20 7.08
CA GLY A 69 -2.56 -1.33 8.00
C GLY A 69 -3.61 -1.28 9.11
N LYS A 70 -4.12 -0.08 9.44
CA LYS A 70 -5.25 0.09 10.38
C LYS A 70 -6.52 -0.58 9.90
N GLU A 71 -6.75 -0.59 8.59
CA GLU A 71 -7.96 -1.13 7.97
C GLU A 71 -7.71 -2.47 7.27
N GLN A 72 -6.47 -2.70 6.82
CA GLN A 72 -6.06 -3.89 6.09
C GLN A 72 -4.85 -4.54 6.77
N PRO A 73 -5.05 -5.43 7.75
CA PRO A 73 -3.95 -6.05 8.52
C PRO A 73 -2.97 -6.88 7.67
N THR A 74 -3.39 -7.31 6.48
CA THR A 74 -2.58 -8.09 5.53
C THR A 74 -1.75 -7.22 4.58
N VAL A 75 -1.81 -5.89 4.73
CA VAL A 75 -1.09 -4.98 3.83
C VAL A 75 0.42 -5.18 3.92
N LYS A 76 1.07 -5.15 2.77
CA LYS A 76 2.53 -5.09 2.61
C LYS A 76 2.87 -3.87 1.78
N VAL A 77 3.85 -3.11 2.24
CA VAL A 77 4.34 -1.91 1.54
C VAL A 77 5.83 -2.04 1.34
N GLU A 78 6.27 -2.14 0.09
CA GLU A 78 7.66 -2.47 -0.26
C GLU A 78 8.17 -1.58 -1.39
N PHE A 79 9.45 -1.22 -1.37
CA PHE A 79 10.09 -0.58 -2.51
C PHE A 79 10.34 -1.62 -3.60
N LYS A 80 9.83 -1.33 -4.80
CA LYS A 80 10.28 -1.97 -6.03
C LYS A 80 11.57 -1.31 -6.54
N THR A 81 11.66 0.01 -6.40
CA THR A 81 12.80 0.83 -6.80
C THR A 81 12.98 1.98 -5.80
N LEU A 82 14.23 2.32 -5.49
CA LEU A 82 14.62 3.51 -4.75
C LEU A 82 16.01 3.95 -5.21
N GLU A 83 16.06 5.01 -6.01
CA GLU A 83 17.27 5.45 -6.72
C GLU A 83 17.46 6.94 -6.55
N ASP A 84 18.71 7.38 -6.32
CA ASP A 84 19.02 8.80 -6.29
C ASP A 84 19.01 9.35 -7.71
N LEU A 85 18.48 10.55 -7.88
CA LEU A 85 18.53 11.26 -9.15
C LEU A 85 19.66 12.27 -9.12
N ASP A 86 20.41 12.37 -10.22
CA ASP A 86 21.45 13.40 -10.41
C ASP A 86 20.86 14.82 -10.57
N THR A 87 19.53 14.94 -10.57
CA THR A 87 18.80 16.18 -10.76
C THR A 87 18.38 16.79 -9.43
N THR A 88 18.56 18.11 -9.33
CA THR A 88 17.99 18.91 -8.24
C THR A 88 16.74 19.62 -8.74
N VAL A 89 15.70 19.67 -7.90
CA VAL A 89 14.45 20.38 -8.22
C VAL A 89 14.24 21.52 -7.23
N ALA A 90 13.67 22.63 -7.71
CA ALA A 90 13.37 23.78 -6.87
C ALA A 90 12.05 23.54 -6.12
N VAL A 91 12.12 23.21 -4.82
CA VAL A 91 10.94 23.10 -3.95
C VAL A 91 10.93 24.30 -3.01
N GLY A 92 9.89 25.12 -3.09
CA GLY A 92 9.75 26.31 -2.24
C GLY A 92 10.89 27.34 -2.37
N GLY A 93 11.53 27.41 -3.55
CA GLY A 93 12.65 28.32 -3.82
C GLY A 93 14.04 27.78 -3.45
N ASN A 94 14.13 26.57 -2.87
CA ASN A 94 15.40 25.89 -2.58
C ASN A 94 15.63 24.72 -3.54
N ASN A 95 16.86 24.59 -4.02
CA ASN A 95 17.27 23.40 -4.78
C ASN A 95 17.46 22.24 -3.80
N VAL A 96 16.70 21.17 -3.98
CA VAL A 96 16.81 19.95 -3.18
C VAL A 96 17.25 18.79 -4.04
N THR A 97 18.03 17.86 -3.47
CA THR A 97 18.31 16.58 -4.10
C THR A 97 17.05 15.76 -4.15
N THR A 98 16.99 14.80 -5.09
CA THR A 98 15.81 13.98 -5.30
C THR A 98 16.17 12.51 -5.40
N ALA A 99 15.22 11.66 -5.04
CA ALA A 99 15.26 10.23 -5.29
C ALA A 99 13.96 9.81 -5.97
N HIS A 100 14.07 9.00 -7.02
CA HIS A 100 12.95 8.32 -7.62
C HIS A 100 12.61 7.08 -6.79
N PHE A 101 11.32 6.85 -6.59
CA PHE A 101 10.85 5.65 -5.93
C PHE A 101 9.69 5.01 -6.68
N VAL A 102 9.60 3.70 -6.55
CA VAL A 102 8.40 2.94 -6.85
C VAL A 102 8.06 2.11 -5.63
N VAL A 103 6.92 2.38 -5.01
CA VAL A 103 6.41 1.65 -3.85
C VAL A 103 5.23 0.79 -4.27
N THR A 104 5.21 -0.47 -3.83
CA THR A 104 4.11 -1.40 -4.06
C THR A 104 3.34 -1.60 -2.76
N VAL A 105 2.03 -1.40 -2.79
CA VAL A 105 1.08 -1.66 -1.70
C VAL A 105 0.24 -2.88 -2.09
N GLY A 106 0.49 -4.03 -1.46
CA GLY A 106 -0.27 -5.26 -1.68
C GLY A 106 -1.18 -5.56 -0.49
N MET A 107 -2.44 -5.91 -0.72
CA MET A 107 -3.41 -6.23 0.35
C MET A 107 -4.47 -7.23 -0.10
N GLU A 108 -5.08 -7.93 0.86
CA GLU A 108 -6.24 -8.80 0.64
C GLU A 108 -7.49 -8.13 1.22
N PRO A 109 -8.25 -7.33 0.44
CA PRO A 109 -9.36 -6.54 0.95
C PRO A 109 -10.58 -7.37 1.36
N PHE A 110 -10.62 -8.64 0.93
CA PHE A 110 -11.66 -9.59 1.32
C PHE A 110 -11.01 -10.67 2.19
N PRO A 111 -10.98 -10.51 3.52
CA PRO A 111 -10.46 -11.54 4.39
C PRO A 111 -11.26 -12.83 4.16
N LYS A 112 -10.57 -13.89 3.74
CA LYS A 112 -11.18 -15.22 3.64
C LYS A 112 -11.68 -15.57 5.04
N GLY A 113 -13.00 -15.74 5.19
CA GLY A 113 -13.61 -16.03 6.49
C GLY A 113 -12.87 -17.15 7.19
N ALA A 114 -12.65 -17.00 8.50
CA ALA A 114 -11.96 -17.99 9.31
C ALA A 114 -12.55 -19.38 9.02
N ALA A 115 -11.69 -20.35 8.71
CA ALA A 115 -12.12 -21.73 8.49
C ALA A 115 -12.98 -22.16 9.71
N PRO A 116 -14.19 -22.71 9.50
CA PRO A 116 -15.01 -23.15 10.61
C PRO A 116 -14.21 -24.14 11.47
N PRO A 117 -14.31 -24.06 12.81
CA PRO A 117 -13.56 -24.96 13.68
C PRO A 117 -13.88 -26.42 13.28
N PRO A 118 -12.89 -27.33 13.32
CA PRO A 118 -13.10 -28.72 12.92
C PRO A 118 -14.32 -29.28 13.66
N ASN A 119 -15.33 -29.74 12.92
CA ASN A 119 -16.48 -30.42 13.52
C ASN A 119 -15.96 -31.61 14.33
N GLU A 120 -16.03 -31.53 15.65
CA GLU A 120 -15.85 -32.69 16.52
C GLU A 120 -16.90 -33.73 16.10
N ARG A 121 -16.46 -34.77 15.40
CA ARG A 121 -17.29 -35.93 15.09
C ARG A 121 -17.72 -36.52 16.43
N LYS A 122 -18.95 -36.23 16.88
CA LYS A 122 -19.60 -36.95 17.97
C LYS A 122 -19.57 -38.44 17.63
N SER A 123 -18.68 -39.16 18.30
CA SER A 123 -18.62 -40.61 18.30
C SER A 123 -19.99 -41.16 18.70
N ARG A 124 -20.70 -41.74 17.74
CA ARG A 124 -21.96 -42.44 17.99
C ARG A 124 -21.67 -43.63 18.93
N PRO A 125 -22.38 -43.80 20.06
CA PRO A 125 -22.19 -44.97 20.90
C PRO A 125 -22.74 -46.20 20.16
N LYS A 126 -21.98 -47.29 20.20
CA LYS A 126 -22.34 -48.59 19.62
C LYS A 126 -23.10 -49.36 20.70
N ASN A 127 -24.41 -49.54 20.51
CA ASN A 127 -25.16 -50.64 21.12
C ASN A 127 -25.12 -51.84 20.19
#